data_AF-A0A2A7U3J0-F1
#
_entry.id   AF-A0A2A7U3J0-F1
#
_cell.length_a   1.000
_cell.length_b   1.000
_cell.length_c   1.000
_cell.angle_alpha   90.00
_cell.angle_beta   90.00
_cell.angle_gamma   90.00
#
_symmetry.space_group_name_H-M   'P 1'
#
loop_
_entity.id
_entity.type
_entity.pdbx_description
1 polymer ?
#
loop_
_entity_poly.entity_id
_entity_poly.type
_entity_poly.pdbx_seq_one_letter_code
_entity_poly.pdbx_strand_id
1 'polypeptide(L)'
;MSSLIIMVVMACGFWYTDNHYPSRLRYARTHGWSSYFYIAMQGCKFVAQGAVITLLLYPFVILIILLFTPFHYASWLHQVRILNVWLWEHDIFSYPIFCVSTLMLAVVFTYVAGDVARNMLKNERFREEAYREVAALDDVESLLVQAIDREMLIFITLKSRKFYVGYVTAPRIEHGQDRHLALIPYISGYRDKETLRYYEQYRYYALYLAQGITANSAWLNLQHFRHVIPMNQIEAISLFDICSYRWLNEHVTTYSI
;
A
#
# COMPACT_ATOMS: atom_id res chain seq x y z
N MET A 1 6.00 19.57 28.08
CA MET A 1 4.58 19.70 27.73
C MET A 1 4.34 19.41 26.25
N SER A 2 4.96 20.12 25.30
CA SER A 2 4.76 19.92 23.85
C SER A 2 5.04 18.50 23.33
N SER A 3 5.86 17.73 24.04
CA SER A 3 6.14 16.32 23.75
C SER A 3 4.89 15.42 23.80
N LEU A 4 3.90 15.74 24.64
CA LEU A 4 2.69 14.93 24.79
C LEU A 4 1.80 15.03 23.54
N ILE A 5 1.68 16.24 22.97
CA ILE A 5 0.98 16.46 21.69
C ILE A 5 1.65 15.64 20.58
N ILE A 6 2.98 15.73 20.49
CA ILE A 6 3.75 14.97 19.49
C ILE A 6 3.53 13.47 19.69
N MET A 7 3.55 12.98 20.92
CA MET A 7 3.30 11.57 21.23
C MET A 7 1.91 11.12 20.75
N VAL A 8 0.86 11.89 21.04
CA VAL A 8 -0.51 11.58 20.60
C VAL A 8 -0.61 11.60 19.08
N VAL A 9 -0.05 12.62 18.42
CA VAL A 9 -0.02 12.71 16.95
C VAL A 9 0.66 11.48 16.35
N MET A 10 1.83 11.09 16.87
CA MET A 10 2.56 9.92 16.38
C MET A 10 1.81 8.61 16.64
N ALA A 11 1.19 8.45 17.82
CA ALA A 11 0.41 7.26 18.16
C ALA A 11 -0.81 7.11 17.23
N CYS A 12 -1.55 8.20 16.99
CA CYS A 12 -2.66 8.20 16.04
C CYS A 12 -2.19 7.87 14.62
N GLY A 13 -1.13 8.54 14.15
CA GLY A 13 -0.56 8.29 12.83
C GLY A 13 -0.13 6.84 12.64
N PHE A 14 0.51 6.25 13.65
CA PHE A 14 0.96 4.86 13.63
C PHE A 14 -0.22 3.89 13.60
N TRP A 15 -1.19 4.06 14.51
CA TRP A 15 -2.39 3.22 14.57
C TRP A 15 -3.14 3.19 13.23
N TYR A 16 -3.37 4.36 12.62
CA TYR A 16 -4.03 4.41 11.33
C TYR A 16 -3.21 3.74 10.22
N THR A 17 -1.91 4.05 10.15
CA THR A 17 -1.03 3.55 9.09
C THR A 17 -0.90 2.03 9.12
N ASP A 18 -0.83 1.42 10.31
CA ASP A 18 -0.73 -0.04 10.46
C ASP A 18 -2.02 -0.78 10.04
N ASN A 19 -3.17 -0.14 10.30
CA ASN A 19 -4.49 -0.70 10.02
C ASN A 19 -5.00 -0.43 8.59
N HIS A 20 -4.55 0.66 7.96
CA HIS A 20 -4.94 1.04 6.61
C HIS A 20 -3.94 0.54 5.57
N TYR A 21 -4.31 -0.51 4.83
CA TYR A 21 -3.40 -1.25 3.93
C TYR A 21 -2.62 -0.39 2.93
N PRO A 22 -3.24 0.55 2.18
CA PRO A 22 -2.48 1.41 1.26
C PRO A 22 -1.43 2.26 1.97
N SER A 23 -1.77 2.82 3.13
CA SER A 23 -0.84 3.60 3.94
C SER A 23 0.29 2.74 4.51
N ARG A 24 -0.01 1.49 4.93
CA ARG A 24 1.00 0.54 5.40
C ARG A 24 2.03 0.23 4.33
N LEU A 25 1.58 0.00 3.09
CA LEU A 25 2.47 -0.31 1.98
C LEU A 25 3.29 0.92 1.55
N ARG A 26 2.69 2.11 1.52
CA ARG A 26 3.44 3.37 1.30
C ARG A 26 4.48 3.60 2.39
N TYR A 27 4.13 3.37 3.67
CA TYR A 27 5.04 3.45 4.79
C TYR A 27 6.21 2.46 4.66
N ALA A 28 5.95 1.20 4.30
CA ALA A 28 6.98 0.18 4.12
C ALA A 28 8.00 0.52 3.01
N ARG A 29 7.63 1.39 2.04
CA ARG A 29 8.52 1.90 0.98
C ARG A 29 9.35 3.11 1.40
N THR A 30 9.01 3.78 2.50
CA THR A 30 9.78 4.93 2.99
C THR A 30 11.06 4.48 3.69
N HIS A 31 12.11 5.30 3.63
CA HIS A 31 13.41 5.00 4.23
C HIS A 31 13.86 6.09 5.22
N GLY A 32 14.45 5.66 6.33
CA GLY A 32 15.06 6.54 7.32
C GLY A 32 14.07 7.55 7.92
N TRP A 33 14.43 8.83 7.86
CA TRP A 33 13.66 9.92 8.47
C TRP A 33 12.28 10.15 7.85
N SER A 34 12.13 9.83 6.55
CA SER A 34 10.87 10.04 5.81
C SER A 34 9.70 9.23 6.40
N SER A 35 9.98 8.06 6.99
CA SER A 35 9.00 7.18 7.62
C SER A 35 8.32 7.85 8.83
N TYR A 36 9.10 8.57 9.66
CA TYR A 36 8.56 9.29 10.83
C TYR A 36 7.69 10.47 10.40
N PHE A 37 8.12 11.23 9.39
CA PHE A 37 7.32 12.34 8.87
C PHE A 37 6.02 11.87 8.21
N TYR A 38 6.03 10.72 7.54
CA TYR A 38 4.82 10.12 6.98
C TYR A 38 3.80 9.77 8.07
N ILE A 39 4.24 9.10 9.15
CA ILE A 39 3.39 8.78 10.31
C ILE A 39 2.87 10.08 10.95
N ALA A 40 3.75 11.05 11.18
CA ALA A 40 3.37 12.33 11.77
C ALA A 40 2.31 13.06 10.92
N MET A 41 2.46 13.06 9.60
CA MET A 41 1.51 13.68 8.67
C MET A 41 0.13 13.03 8.75
N GLN A 42 0.05 11.70 8.83
CA GLN A 42 -1.23 11.01 9.04
C GLN A 42 -1.85 11.38 10.39
N GLY A 43 -1.05 11.48 11.45
CA GLY A 43 -1.51 11.95 12.76
C GLY A 43 -2.05 13.38 12.73
N CYS A 44 -1.34 14.29 12.07
CA CYS A 44 -1.75 15.69 11.92
C CYS A 44 -3.10 15.82 11.19
N LYS A 45 -3.38 14.96 10.20
CA LYS A 45 -4.69 14.92 9.52
C LYS A 45 -5.83 14.65 10.51
N PHE A 46 -5.68 13.70 11.42
CA PHE A 46 -6.71 13.40 12.42
C PHE A 46 -6.84 14.49 13.48
N VAL A 47 -5.74 15.13 13.89
CA VAL A 47 -5.80 16.29 14.79
C VAL A 47 -6.53 17.46 14.13
N ALA A 48 -6.27 17.72 12.84
CA ALA A 48 -7.00 18.74 12.08
C ALA A 48 -8.50 18.41 11.99
N GLN A 49 -8.87 17.15 11.74
CA GLN A 49 -10.26 16.70 11.76
C GLN A 49 -10.90 16.87 13.13
N GLY A 50 -10.19 16.49 14.21
CA GLY A 50 -10.62 16.72 15.58
C GLY A 50 -10.88 18.20 15.84
N ALA A 51 -9.98 19.09 15.41
CA ALA A 51 -10.11 20.53 15.60
C ALA A 51 -11.34 21.10 14.88
N VAL A 52 -11.56 20.69 13.62
CA VAL A 52 -12.75 21.07 12.85
C VAL A 52 -14.02 20.63 13.56
N ILE A 53 -14.04 19.41 14.11
CA ILE A 53 -15.22 18.87 14.79
C ILE A 53 -15.45 19.59 16.11
N THR A 54 -14.42 19.85 16.91
CA THR A 54 -14.53 20.68 18.13
C THR A 54 -15.10 22.06 17.79
N LEU A 55 -14.63 22.67 16.69
CA LEU A 55 -15.09 23.97 16.22
C LEU A 55 -16.54 23.94 15.74
N LEU A 56 -17.02 22.85 15.13
CA LEU A 56 -18.41 22.67 14.73
C LEU A 56 -19.35 22.32 15.89
N LEU A 57 -18.84 21.60 16.90
CA LEU A 57 -19.60 21.28 18.12
C LEU A 57 -19.86 22.54 18.95
N TYR A 58 -18.94 23.50 18.93
CA TYR A 58 -19.08 24.75 19.69
C TYR A 58 -20.37 25.54 19.38
N PRO A 59 -20.68 25.95 18.12
CA PRO A 59 -21.94 26.62 17.81
C PRO A 59 -23.16 25.70 18.00
N PHE A 60 -23.00 24.39 17.84
CA PHE A 60 -24.08 23.43 18.09
C PHE A 60 -24.48 23.39 19.58
N VAL A 61 -23.52 23.41 20.50
CA VAL A 61 -23.79 23.52 21.94
C VAL A 61 -24.44 24.86 22.27
N ILE A 62 -24.01 25.96 21.63
CA ILE A 62 -24.67 27.27 21.80
C ILE A 62 -26.14 27.21 21.34
N LEU A 63 -26.44 26.55 20.22
CA LEU A 63 -27.82 26.36 19.76
C LEU A 63 -28.65 25.56 20.77
N ILE A 64 -28.10 24.50 21.35
CA ILE A 64 -28.77 23.74 22.42
C ILE A 64 -29.04 24.65 23.63
N ILE A 65 -28.05 25.42 24.07
CA ILE A 65 -28.22 26.36 25.19
C ILE A 65 -29.35 27.37 24.89
N LEU A 66 -29.44 27.87 23.66
CA LEU A 66 -30.52 28.76 23.21
C LEU A 66 -31.90 28.10 23.30
N LEU A 67 -32.02 26.82 22.91
CA LEU A 67 -33.30 26.09 22.89
C LEU A 67 -33.82 25.74 24.29
N PHE A 68 -32.94 25.42 25.23
CA PHE A 68 -33.31 24.90 26.55
C PHE A 68 -33.38 25.95 27.67
N THR A 69 -32.95 27.19 27.39
CA THR A 69 -32.94 28.26 28.40
C THR A 69 -34.15 29.18 28.20
N PRO A 70 -34.91 29.50 29.26
CA PRO A 70 -36.06 30.40 29.14
C PRO A 70 -35.64 31.76 28.58
N PHE A 71 -36.60 32.46 27.94
CA PHE A 71 -36.46 33.65 27.09
C PHE A 71 -35.97 34.93 27.82
N HIS A 72 -35.06 34.80 28.78
CA HIS A 72 -34.33 35.89 29.41
C HIS A 72 -32.97 36.05 28.73
N TYR A 73 -32.80 37.14 27.97
CA TYR A 73 -31.57 37.45 27.25
C TYR A 73 -30.32 37.46 28.15
N ALA A 74 -30.45 37.88 29.41
CA ALA A 74 -29.36 37.91 30.38
C ALA A 74 -28.86 36.51 30.79
N SER A 75 -29.75 35.51 30.94
CA SER A 75 -29.34 34.13 31.25
C SER A 75 -28.62 33.46 30.08
N TRP A 76 -29.02 33.79 28.85
CA TRP A 76 -28.35 33.30 27.63
C TRP A 76 -26.90 33.79 27.53
N LEU A 77 -26.68 35.11 27.64
CA LEU A 77 -25.33 35.68 27.62
C LEU A 77 -24.45 35.12 28.73
N HIS A 78 -25.02 34.88 29.92
CA HIS A 78 -24.28 34.32 31.03
C HIS A 78 -23.80 32.88 30.75
N GLN A 79 -24.67 32.02 30.22
CA GLN A 79 -24.31 30.63 29.92
C GLN A 79 -23.31 30.51 28.77
N VAL A 80 -23.45 31.33 27.71
CA VAL A 80 -22.48 31.39 26.61
C VAL A 80 -21.12 31.88 27.11
N ARG A 81 -21.10 32.85 28.04
CA ARG A 81 -19.86 33.30 28.69
C ARG A 81 -19.21 32.20 29.54
N ILE A 82 -19.99 31.45 30.32
CA ILE A 82 -19.48 30.31 31.10
C ILE A 82 -18.85 29.27 30.16
N LEU A 83 -19.51 28.93 29.05
CA LEU A 83 -18.98 27.99 28.07
C LEU A 83 -17.65 28.47 27.47
N ASN A 84 -17.54 29.76 27.14
CA ASN A 84 -16.31 30.34 26.61
C ASN A 84 -15.16 30.28 27.62
N VAL A 85 -15.40 30.71 28.85
CA VAL A 85 -14.42 30.65 29.93
C VAL A 85 -13.98 29.21 30.16
N TRP A 86 -14.91 28.26 30.20
CA TRP A 86 -14.60 26.85 30.38
C TRP A 86 -13.75 26.29 29.23
N LEU A 87 -14.08 26.62 27.98
CA LEU A 87 -13.39 26.07 26.82
C LEU A 87 -11.98 26.66 26.60
N TRP A 88 -11.80 27.95 26.87
CA TRP A 88 -10.59 28.72 26.52
C TRP A 88 -9.70 29.07 27.71
N GLU A 89 -10.27 29.30 28.90
CA GLU A 89 -9.52 29.78 30.07
C GLU A 89 -9.24 28.66 31.09
N HIS A 90 -9.98 27.55 31.05
CA HIS A 90 -9.71 26.41 31.92
C HIS A 90 -8.65 25.49 31.32
N ASP A 91 -7.61 25.21 32.10
CA ASP A 91 -6.49 24.38 31.68
C ASP A 91 -6.54 23.00 32.35
N ILE A 92 -6.33 21.96 31.54
CA ILE A 92 -6.09 20.58 31.98
C ILE A 92 -4.69 20.20 31.52
N PHE A 93 -3.82 19.79 32.46
CA PHE A 93 -2.40 19.49 32.18
C PHE A 93 -1.67 20.63 31.44
N SER A 94 -1.96 21.89 31.80
CA SER A 94 -1.42 23.10 31.16
C SER A 94 -1.84 23.31 29.69
N TYR A 95 -2.93 22.67 29.26
CA TYR A 95 -3.55 22.88 27.96
C TYR A 95 -5.01 23.32 28.10
N PRO A 96 -5.48 24.29 27.29
CA PRO A 96 -6.88 24.66 27.27
C PRO A 96 -7.76 23.45 26.97
N ILE A 97 -8.95 23.40 27.55
CA ILE A 97 -9.93 22.32 27.31
C ILE A 97 -10.20 22.14 25.81
N PHE A 98 -10.20 23.21 25.01
CA PHE A 98 -10.29 23.14 23.55
C PHE A 98 -9.22 22.22 22.90
N CYS A 99 -7.97 22.32 23.35
CA CYS A 99 -6.87 21.51 22.82
C CYS A 99 -7.04 20.05 23.25
N VAL A 100 -7.41 19.81 24.51
CA VAL A 100 -7.61 18.46 25.05
C VAL A 100 -8.78 17.77 24.36
N SER A 101 -9.91 18.45 24.16
CA SER A 101 -11.08 17.90 23.47
C SER A 101 -10.78 17.56 22.00
N THR A 102 -10.01 18.43 21.33
CA THR A 102 -9.52 18.19 19.96
C THR A 102 -8.67 16.92 19.88
N LEU A 103 -7.71 16.75 20.81
CA LEU A 103 -6.86 15.56 20.84
C LEU A 103 -7.66 14.29 21.17
N MET A 104 -8.60 14.37 22.11
CA MET A 104 -9.49 13.25 22.46
C MET A 104 -10.35 12.82 21.28
N LEU A 105 -10.97 13.78 20.57
CA LEU A 105 -11.72 13.50 19.36
C LEU A 105 -10.82 12.89 18.28
N ALA A 106 -9.62 13.43 18.07
CA ALA A 106 -8.66 12.87 17.12
C ALA A 106 -8.35 11.40 17.43
N VAL A 107 -8.10 11.04 18.69
CA VAL A 107 -7.86 9.64 19.11
C VAL A 107 -9.07 8.76 18.80
N VAL A 108 -10.29 9.19 19.14
CA VAL A 108 -11.52 8.43 18.86
C VAL A 108 -11.71 8.22 17.36
N PHE A 109 -11.56 9.28 16.56
CA PHE A 109 -11.68 9.18 15.10
C PHE A 109 -10.62 8.29 14.49
N THR A 110 -9.36 8.40 14.93
CA THR A 110 -8.29 7.53 14.46
C THR A 110 -8.54 6.07 14.81
N TYR A 111 -9.04 5.80 16.02
CA TYR A 111 -9.38 4.44 16.43
C TYR A 111 -10.47 3.84 15.54
N VAL A 112 -11.58 4.57 15.37
CA VAL A 112 -12.71 4.15 14.51
C VAL A 112 -12.28 4.00 13.05
N ALA A 113 -11.54 4.97 12.51
CA ALA A 113 -11.05 4.90 11.13
C ALA A 113 -10.09 3.72 10.91
N GLY A 114 -9.23 3.43 11.89
CA GLY A 114 -8.35 2.26 11.86
C GLY A 114 -9.13 0.95 11.88
N ASP A 115 -10.13 0.81 12.76
CA ASP A 115 -10.96 -0.41 12.83
C ASP A 115 -11.79 -0.61 11.56
N VAL A 116 -12.39 0.46 11.02
CA VAL A 116 -13.10 0.43 9.74
C VAL A 116 -12.17 0.01 8.61
N ALA A 117 -10.97 0.59 8.52
CA ALA A 117 -9.97 0.22 7.51
C ALA A 117 -9.54 -1.25 7.63
N ARG A 118 -9.32 -1.73 8.86
CA ARG A 118 -9.00 -3.13 9.14
C ARG A 118 -10.13 -4.06 8.72
N ASN A 119 -11.38 -3.70 9.00
CA ASN A 119 -12.55 -4.49 8.65
C ASN A 119 -12.82 -4.50 7.14
N MET A 120 -12.55 -3.40 6.42
CA MET A 120 -12.65 -3.35 4.96
C MET A 120 -11.70 -4.35 4.27
N LEU A 121 -10.53 -4.63 4.85
CA LEU A 121 -9.57 -5.61 4.31
C LEU A 121 -10.02 -7.06 4.42
N LYS A 122 -11.04 -7.37 5.25
CA LYS A 122 -11.65 -8.70 5.27
C LYS A 122 -12.39 -8.99 3.96
N ASN A 123 -12.81 -7.95 3.25
CA ASN A 123 -13.42 -8.09 1.94
C ASN A 123 -12.33 -8.28 0.88
N GLU A 124 -12.34 -9.43 0.22
CA GLU A 124 -11.33 -9.80 -0.78
C GLU A 124 -11.26 -8.80 -1.94
N ARG A 125 -12.41 -8.33 -2.44
CA ARG A 125 -12.47 -7.34 -3.53
C ARG A 125 -11.78 -6.03 -3.16
N PHE A 126 -12.05 -5.53 -1.95
CA PHE A 126 -11.44 -4.29 -1.48
C PHE A 126 -9.92 -4.43 -1.31
N ARG A 127 -9.48 -5.60 -0.81
CA ARG A 127 -8.05 -5.92 -0.70
C ARG A 127 -7.37 -5.93 -2.07
N GLU A 128 -8.00 -6.51 -3.08
CA GLU A 128 -7.49 -6.53 -4.46
C GLU A 128 -7.44 -5.13 -5.07
N GLU A 129 -8.48 -4.32 -4.91
CA GLU A 129 -8.53 -2.93 -5.38
C GLU A 129 -7.45 -2.07 -4.71
N ALA A 130 -7.32 -2.17 -3.37
CA ALA A 130 -6.29 -1.47 -2.62
C ALA A 130 -4.87 -1.90 -3.04
N TYR A 131 -4.68 -3.18 -3.33
CA TYR A 131 -3.43 -3.70 -3.87
C TYR A 131 -3.12 -3.11 -5.27
N ARG A 132 -4.11 -3.08 -6.17
CA ARG A 132 -3.98 -2.48 -7.51
C ARG A 132 -3.66 -0.99 -7.46
N GLU A 133 -4.29 -0.24 -6.57
CA GLU A 133 -4.02 1.20 -6.40
C GLU A 133 -2.56 1.45 -6.04
N VAL A 134 -1.98 0.64 -5.15
CA VAL A 134 -0.60 0.81 -4.71
C VAL A 134 0.40 0.27 -5.75
N ALA A 135 0.04 -0.80 -6.47
CA ALA A 135 0.83 -1.31 -7.57
C ALA A 135 0.91 -0.32 -8.74
N ALA A 136 -0.14 0.47 -8.99
CA ALA A 136 -0.13 1.51 -10.01
C ALA A 136 0.88 2.64 -9.75
N LEU A 137 1.45 2.73 -8.54
CA LEU A 137 2.50 3.70 -8.19
C LEU A 137 3.91 3.24 -8.60
N ASP A 138 4.11 1.97 -8.94
CA ASP A 138 5.39 1.40 -9.39
C ASP A 138 5.17 0.69 -10.74
N ASP A 139 5.84 1.16 -11.80
CA ASP A 139 5.66 0.64 -13.17
C ASP A 139 5.89 -0.87 -13.25
N VAL A 140 6.85 -1.40 -12.48
CA VAL A 140 7.16 -2.82 -12.48
C VAL A 140 6.03 -3.60 -11.83
N GLU A 141 5.49 -3.12 -10.71
CA GLU A 141 4.37 -3.78 -10.04
C GLU A 141 3.10 -3.72 -10.88
N SER A 142 2.82 -2.57 -11.48
CA SER A 142 1.73 -2.37 -12.43
C SER A 142 1.81 -3.37 -13.59
N LEU A 143 3.00 -3.58 -14.16
CA LEU A 143 3.24 -4.58 -15.21
C LEU A 143 2.99 -6.01 -14.71
N LEU A 144 3.44 -6.36 -13.51
CA LEU A 144 3.20 -7.68 -12.92
C LEU A 144 1.71 -7.94 -12.66
N VAL A 145 0.98 -6.93 -12.19
CA VAL A 145 -0.48 -6.99 -12.03
C VAL A 145 -1.15 -7.18 -13.39
N GLN A 146 -0.74 -6.41 -14.40
CA GLN A 146 -1.25 -6.56 -15.76
C GLN A 146 -0.99 -7.96 -16.34
N ALA A 147 0.17 -8.56 -16.05
CA ALA A 147 0.50 -9.92 -16.47
C ALA A 147 -0.45 -10.96 -15.86
N ILE A 148 -0.80 -10.80 -14.57
CA ILE A 148 -1.72 -11.69 -13.86
C ILE A 148 -3.15 -11.53 -14.42
N ASP A 149 -3.64 -10.30 -14.51
CA ASP A 149 -5.00 -9.99 -14.95
C ASP A 149 -5.27 -10.47 -16.39
N ARG A 150 -4.24 -10.48 -17.24
CA ARG A 150 -4.33 -10.92 -18.65
C ARG A 150 -3.83 -12.35 -18.87
N GLU A 151 -3.45 -13.06 -17.82
CA GLU A 151 -2.84 -14.40 -17.89
C GLU A 151 -1.67 -14.47 -18.90
N MET A 152 -0.85 -13.41 -18.95
CA MET A 152 0.30 -13.31 -19.85
C MET A 152 1.59 -13.77 -19.17
N LEU A 153 2.49 -14.31 -19.99
CA LEU A 153 3.85 -14.61 -19.55
C LEU A 153 4.63 -13.30 -19.35
N ILE A 154 5.59 -13.33 -18.44
CA ILE A 154 6.61 -12.29 -18.31
C ILE A 154 7.94 -12.82 -18.83
N PHE A 155 8.73 -11.94 -19.44
CA PHE A 155 10.12 -12.17 -19.81
C PHE A 155 10.99 -11.38 -18.83
N ILE A 156 11.89 -12.06 -18.13
CA ILE A 156 12.84 -11.41 -17.22
C ILE A 156 14.27 -11.70 -17.65
N THR A 157 15.11 -10.67 -17.61
CA THR A 157 16.56 -10.78 -17.78
C THR A 157 17.25 -10.48 -16.46
N LEU A 158 18.17 -11.34 -16.06
CA LEU A 158 18.97 -11.16 -14.85
C LEU A 158 20.33 -10.57 -15.18
N LYS A 159 20.94 -9.89 -14.21
CA LYS A 159 22.33 -9.39 -14.27
C LYS A 159 23.36 -10.48 -14.58
N SER A 160 23.04 -11.73 -14.30
CA SER A 160 23.86 -12.91 -14.62
C SER A 160 23.81 -13.32 -16.09
N ARG A 161 23.09 -12.57 -16.94
CA ARG A 161 22.72 -12.92 -18.33
C ARG A 161 21.78 -14.11 -18.47
N LYS A 162 21.32 -14.72 -17.36
CA LYS A 162 20.23 -15.71 -17.41
C LYS A 162 18.90 -15.01 -17.67
N PHE A 163 18.01 -15.67 -18.40
CA PHE A 163 16.65 -15.19 -18.60
C PHE A 163 15.63 -16.27 -18.22
N TYR A 164 14.45 -15.83 -17.83
CA TYR A 164 13.30 -16.70 -17.58
C TYR A 164 12.07 -16.11 -18.26
N VAL A 165 11.25 -16.98 -18.84
CA VAL A 165 9.91 -16.68 -19.30
C VAL A 165 8.96 -17.50 -18.45
N GLY A 166 7.92 -16.92 -17.88
CA GLY A 166 7.01 -17.66 -17.00
C GLY A 166 5.80 -16.87 -16.51
N TYR A 167 4.92 -17.56 -15.78
CA TYR A 167 3.73 -16.97 -15.16
C TYR A 167 4.05 -16.40 -13.78
N VAL A 168 3.52 -15.23 -13.47
CA VAL A 168 3.65 -14.63 -12.13
C VAL A 168 2.75 -15.38 -11.16
N THR A 169 3.29 -15.85 -10.04
CA THR A 169 2.53 -16.70 -9.11
C THR A 169 1.81 -15.91 -8.02
N ALA A 170 2.42 -14.85 -7.55
CA ALA A 170 1.81 -13.79 -6.74
C ALA A 170 2.91 -12.76 -6.40
N PRO A 171 2.68 -11.46 -6.62
CA PRO A 171 3.57 -10.42 -6.17
C PRO A 171 3.42 -10.24 -4.65
N ARG A 172 4.23 -10.96 -3.86
CA ARG A 172 4.29 -10.75 -2.40
C ARG A 172 5.26 -9.62 -2.08
N ILE A 173 4.80 -8.37 -2.22
CA ILE A 173 5.64 -7.17 -2.07
C ILE A 173 5.49 -6.52 -0.68
N GLU A 174 4.87 -7.20 0.27
CA GLU A 174 4.62 -6.66 1.62
C GLU A 174 5.88 -6.35 2.44
N HIS A 175 7.08 -6.73 1.96
CA HIS A 175 8.34 -6.51 2.67
C HIS A 175 9.24 -5.54 1.89
N GLY A 176 9.28 -4.28 2.35
CA GLY A 176 9.93 -3.17 1.66
C GLY A 176 11.44 -3.31 1.40
N GLN A 177 12.14 -4.21 2.10
CA GLN A 177 13.59 -4.42 1.92
C GLN A 177 13.94 -5.67 1.09
N ASP A 178 13.11 -6.72 1.12
CA ASP A 178 13.35 -8.00 0.43
C ASP A 178 12.32 -8.26 -0.67
N ARG A 179 12.23 -7.31 -1.61
CA ARG A 179 11.38 -7.47 -2.80
C ARG A 179 11.89 -8.63 -3.64
N HIS A 180 11.01 -9.57 -3.91
CA HIS A 180 11.29 -10.73 -4.76
C HIS A 180 10.16 -10.91 -5.78
N LEU A 181 10.54 -11.36 -6.97
CA LEU A 181 9.63 -11.82 -7.99
C LEU A 181 9.54 -13.34 -7.91
N ALA A 182 8.32 -13.85 -7.76
CA ALA A 182 8.04 -15.27 -7.83
C ALA A 182 7.33 -15.61 -9.15
N LEU A 183 7.92 -16.51 -9.93
CA LEU A 183 7.34 -16.98 -11.19
C LEU A 183 7.42 -18.49 -11.33
N ILE A 184 6.50 -19.07 -12.08
CA ILE A 184 6.55 -20.46 -12.54
C ILE A 184 7.16 -20.43 -13.95
N PRO A 185 8.36 -21.01 -14.14
CA PRO A 185 9.06 -20.92 -15.40
C PRO A 185 8.35 -21.73 -16.47
N TYR A 186 8.30 -21.16 -17.66
CA TYR A 186 7.83 -21.77 -18.90
C TYR A 186 9.05 -22.14 -19.77
N ILE A 187 9.99 -21.21 -19.92
CA ILE A 187 11.27 -21.36 -20.62
C ILE A 187 12.37 -20.69 -19.79
N SER A 188 13.59 -21.23 -19.81
CA SER A 188 14.77 -20.52 -19.29
C SER A 188 15.99 -20.72 -20.18
N GLY A 189 16.94 -19.80 -20.06
CA GLY A 189 18.19 -19.86 -20.79
C GLY A 189 19.16 -18.77 -20.38
N TYR A 190 20.07 -18.42 -21.28
CA TYR A 190 21.03 -17.34 -21.08
C TYR A 190 21.27 -16.56 -22.37
N ARG A 191 21.73 -15.32 -22.23
CA ARG A 191 22.32 -14.54 -23.31
C ARG A 191 23.81 -14.82 -23.38
N ASP A 192 24.27 -15.15 -24.58
CA ASP A 192 25.70 -15.31 -24.82
C ASP A 192 26.45 -13.99 -24.58
N LYS A 193 27.68 -14.09 -24.07
CA LYS A 193 28.45 -12.92 -23.65
C LYS A 193 28.91 -12.07 -24.82
N GLU A 194 29.23 -12.69 -25.95
CA GLU A 194 29.85 -12.03 -27.10
C GLU A 194 28.79 -11.59 -28.12
N THR A 195 27.84 -12.47 -28.40
CA THR A 195 26.82 -12.25 -29.43
C THR A 195 25.54 -11.62 -28.89
N LEU A 196 25.34 -11.61 -27.57
CA LEU A 196 24.09 -11.22 -26.88
C LEU A 196 22.83 -11.97 -27.35
N ARG A 197 23.02 -13.04 -28.15
CA ARG A 197 21.93 -13.88 -28.66
C ARG A 197 21.36 -14.74 -27.54
N TYR A 198 20.08 -15.03 -27.64
CA TYR A 198 19.39 -15.90 -26.71
C TYR A 198 19.68 -17.36 -27.01
N TYR A 199 20.11 -18.08 -25.97
CA TYR A 199 20.25 -19.52 -25.98
C TYR A 199 19.26 -20.11 -25.00
N GLU A 200 18.27 -20.81 -25.54
CA GLU A 200 17.29 -21.56 -24.79
C GLU A 200 17.94 -22.81 -24.18
N GLN A 201 17.83 -23.01 -22.88
CA GLN A 201 18.46 -24.15 -22.19
C GLN A 201 17.42 -25.17 -21.69
N TYR A 202 16.31 -24.71 -21.12
CA TYR A 202 15.31 -25.59 -20.53
C TYR A 202 13.88 -25.21 -20.94
N ARG A 203 13.12 -26.22 -21.40
CA ARG A 203 11.70 -26.17 -21.78
C ARG A 203 10.84 -26.78 -20.69
N TYR A 204 10.46 -25.99 -19.69
CA TYR A 204 9.65 -26.50 -18.58
C TYR A 204 8.26 -26.93 -19.04
N TYR A 205 7.66 -26.22 -20.01
CA TYR A 205 6.36 -26.60 -20.56
C TYR A 205 6.33 -28.02 -21.15
N ALA A 206 7.44 -28.47 -21.76
CA ALA A 206 7.54 -29.82 -22.31
C ALA A 206 7.54 -30.87 -21.19
N LEU A 207 8.21 -30.59 -20.07
CA LEU A 207 8.16 -31.42 -18.87
C LEU A 207 6.75 -31.45 -18.28
N TYR A 208 6.10 -30.29 -18.16
CA TYR A 208 4.75 -30.20 -17.59
C TYR A 208 3.75 -31.02 -18.39
N LEU A 209 3.81 -30.95 -19.72
CA LEU A 209 2.95 -31.74 -20.61
C LEU A 209 3.28 -33.24 -20.54
N ALA A 210 4.57 -33.61 -20.60
CA ALA A 210 4.99 -35.01 -20.61
C ALA A 210 4.64 -35.75 -19.31
N GLN A 211 4.68 -35.05 -18.17
CA GLN A 211 4.37 -35.62 -16.85
C GLN A 211 2.95 -35.32 -16.36
N GLY A 212 2.13 -34.62 -17.15
CA GLY A 212 0.77 -34.23 -16.76
C GLY A 212 0.74 -33.34 -15.50
N ILE A 213 1.76 -32.51 -15.28
CA ILE A 213 1.86 -31.63 -14.12
C ILE A 213 0.89 -30.48 -14.30
N THR A 214 -0.03 -30.33 -13.36
CA THR A 214 -1.01 -29.25 -13.34
C THR A 214 -0.91 -28.46 -12.04
N ALA A 215 -1.74 -27.42 -11.87
CA ALA A 215 -1.79 -26.68 -10.63
C ALA A 215 -2.23 -27.54 -9.42
N ASN A 216 -3.02 -28.60 -9.66
CA ASN A 216 -3.71 -29.39 -8.63
C ASN A 216 -3.19 -30.84 -8.51
N SER A 217 -2.07 -31.19 -9.14
CA SER A 217 -1.51 -32.55 -9.06
C SER A 217 -0.98 -32.86 -7.65
N ALA A 218 -1.31 -34.06 -7.14
CA ALA A 218 -1.10 -34.43 -5.73
C ALA A 218 0.37 -34.56 -5.31
N TRP A 219 1.25 -35.06 -6.20
CA TRP A 219 2.65 -35.33 -5.87
C TRP A 219 3.59 -34.21 -6.31
N LEU A 220 3.46 -33.78 -7.57
CA LEU A 220 4.29 -32.73 -8.17
C LEU A 220 3.37 -31.74 -8.89
N ASN A 221 3.28 -30.52 -8.39
CA ASN A 221 2.44 -29.45 -8.94
C ASN A 221 3.31 -28.31 -9.52
N LEU A 222 2.66 -27.39 -10.25
CA LEU A 222 3.35 -26.24 -10.83
C LEU A 222 4.01 -25.33 -9.77
N GLN A 223 3.46 -25.27 -8.56
CA GLN A 223 4.01 -24.47 -7.46
C GLN A 223 5.40 -24.96 -7.01
N HIS A 224 5.70 -26.26 -7.18
CA HIS A 224 7.01 -26.83 -6.86
C HIS A 224 8.12 -26.37 -7.81
N PHE A 225 7.78 -25.81 -8.97
CA PHE A 225 8.75 -25.25 -9.93
C PHE A 225 8.95 -23.73 -9.76
N ARG A 226 8.34 -23.13 -8.74
CA ARG A 226 8.38 -21.68 -8.56
C ARG A 226 9.80 -21.19 -8.29
N HIS A 227 10.27 -20.26 -9.11
CA HIS A 227 11.52 -19.54 -8.93
C HIS A 227 11.25 -18.25 -8.18
N VAL A 228 12.02 -18.01 -7.11
CA VAL A 228 11.99 -16.77 -6.34
C VAL A 228 13.28 -16.01 -6.60
N ILE A 229 13.16 -14.82 -7.20
CA ILE A 229 14.29 -14.04 -7.69
C ILE A 229 14.28 -12.67 -7.02
N PRO A 230 15.37 -12.26 -6.35
CA PRO A 230 15.48 -10.93 -5.77
C PRO A 230 15.35 -9.83 -6.83
N MET A 231 14.59 -8.77 -6.53
CA MET A 231 14.34 -7.70 -7.50
C MET A 231 15.62 -6.96 -7.91
N ASN A 232 16.62 -6.91 -7.01
CA ASN A 232 17.92 -6.30 -7.28
C ASN A 232 18.80 -7.11 -8.27
N GLN A 233 18.45 -8.36 -8.57
CA GLN A 233 19.13 -9.20 -9.56
C GLN A 233 18.53 -9.09 -10.96
N ILE A 234 17.33 -8.51 -11.05
CA ILE A 234 16.63 -8.35 -12.31
C ILE A 234 17.10 -7.08 -13.00
N GLU A 235 17.45 -7.19 -14.26
CA GLU A 235 17.92 -6.10 -15.11
C GLU A 235 16.78 -5.54 -15.96
N ALA A 236 15.91 -6.41 -16.49
CA ALA A 236 14.75 -6.01 -17.28
C ALA A 236 13.58 -6.98 -17.10
N ILE A 237 12.36 -6.45 -17.16
CA ILE A 237 11.10 -7.20 -17.13
C ILE A 237 10.22 -6.66 -18.26
N SER A 238 9.57 -7.55 -19.01
CA SER A 238 8.54 -7.18 -19.97
C SER A 238 7.44 -8.23 -20.00
N LEU A 239 6.28 -7.87 -20.55
CA LEU A 239 5.28 -8.85 -20.94
C LEU A 239 5.82 -9.67 -22.12
N PHE A 240 5.36 -10.91 -22.21
CA PHE A 240 5.81 -11.86 -23.21
C PHE A 240 4.64 -12.54 -23.89
N ASP A 241 4.63 -12.43 -25.21
CA ASP A 241 3.76 -13.20 -26.09
C ASP A 241 4.63 -14.04 -27.03
N ILE A 242 4.36 -15.35 -27.04
CA ILE A 242 5.13 -16.33 -27.81
C ILE A 242 5.04 -16.04 -29.31
N CYS A 243 3.86 -15.66 -29.80
CA CYS A 243 3.62 -15.41 -31.22
C CYS A 243 4.40 -14.18 -31.70
N SER A 244 4.34 -13.09 -30.95
CA SER A 244 5.06 -11.85 -31.25
C SER A 244 6.58 -12.07 -31.25
N TYR A 245 7.11 -12.80 -30.27
CA TYR A 245 8.54 -13.08 -30.21
C TYR A 245 9.04 -14.01 -31.32
N ARG A 246 8.23 -15.00 -31.70
CA ARG A 246 8.56 -15.87 -32.83
C ARG A 246 8.63 -15.07 -34.12
N TRP A 247 7.65 -14.20 -34.37
CA TRP A 247 7.63 -13.33 -35.53
C TRP A 247 8.86 -12.41 -35.57
N LEU A 248 9.20 -11.77 -34.45
CA LEU A 248 10.40 -10.92 -34.35
C LEU A 248 11.67 -11.70 -34.69
N ASN A 249 11.80 -12.93 -34.18
CA ASN A 249 12.98 -13.76 -34.41
C ASN A 249 13.13 -14.19 -35.88
N GLU A 250 12.01 -14.46 -36.56
CA GLU A 250 11.99 -14.80 -37.99
C GLU A 250 12.33 -13.60 -38.89
N HIS A 251 12.05 -12.38 -38.42
CA HIS A 251 12.24 -11.12 -39.16
C HIS A 251 13.41 -10.29 -38.65
N VAL A 252 14.34 -10.87 -37.87
CA VAL A 252 15.62 -10.24 -37.59
C VAL A 252 16.43 -10.23 -38.89
N THR A 253 16.27 -9.16 -39.65
CA THR A 253 17.13 -8.86 -40.78
C THR A 253 18.55 -8.66 -40.25
N THR A 254 19.45 -9.55 -40.65
CA THR A 254 20.88 -9.35 -40.55
C THR A 254 21.26 -8.16 -41.42
N TYR A 255 21.05 -6.93 -40.93
CA TYR A 255 21.73 -5.78 -41.50
C TYR A 255 23.18 -5.88 -41.06
N SER A 256 23.97 -6.61 -41.85
CA SER A 256 25.42 -6.44 -41.88
C SER A 256 25.70 -5.02 -42.35
N ILE A 257 26.05 -4.15 -41.39
CA ILE A 257 26.79 -2.92 -41.67
C ILE A 257 28.27 -3.30 -41.71
#